data_AF-A0AA37BY18-F1
#
_entry.id   AF-A0AA37BY18-F1
#
_cell.length_a   1.000
_cell.length_b   1.000
_cell.length_c   1.000
_cell.angle_alpha   90.00
_cell.angle_beta   90.00
_cell.angle_gamma   90.00
#
_symmetry.space_group_name_H-M   'P 1'
#
loop_
_entity.id
_entity.type
_entity.pdbx_description
1 polymer ?
#
loop_
_entity_poly.entity_id
_entity_poly.type
_entity_poly.pdbx_seq_one_letter_code
_entity_poly.pdbx_strand_id
1 'polypeptide(L)'
;MPGRDVRLSLAPVALSVPSPTLPGMSNDSSAPLAENATWQALQATALGEVRRRAALVAAVVDVEPTTVDGAERLAWNDGGGQSAVWYFTADGRALLLTFDHEGSLNLYAEDDYALQVSLYRGVPEDLVALVRDRPENYESLNLTDPDSGATIHYAGGVFWFDGDSWHIADGLVAYCEQEKIELNGEAGFSYCLAPYHFGEEFPESGGK
;
A
#
# COMPACT_ATOMS: atom_id res chain seq x y z
N MET A 1 -57.16 0.17 67.26
CA MET A 1 -58.40 -0.02 66.45
C MET A 1 -57.99 -0.59 65.09
N PRO A 2 -58.73 -1.57 64.56
CA PRO A 2 -58.24 -2.54 63.58
C PRO A 2 -58.47 -2.14 62.12
N GLY A 3 -57.69 -2.77 61.23
CA GLY A 3 -58.14 -3.36 59.98
C GLY A 3 -58.42 -2.45 58.78
N ARG A 4 -57.63 -2.63 57.71
CA ARG A 4 -58.18 -3.07 56.41
C ARG A 4 -57.07 -3.48 55.44
N ASP A 5 -57.10 -4.76 55.09
CA ASP A 5 -56.48 -5.32 53.91
C ASP A 5 -57.03 -4.67 52.64
N VAL A 6 -56.14 -4.29 51.72
CA VAL A 6 -56.45 -4.20 50.29
C VAL A 6 -55.33 -4.90 49.53
N ARG A 7 -55.68 -6.01 48.89
CA ARG A 7 -54.86 -6.74 47.92
C ARG A 7 -54.53 -5.82 46.75
N LEU A 8 -53.25 -5.77 46.36
CA LEU A 8 -52.85 -5.33 45.03
C LEU A 8 -52.08 -6.44 44.32
N SER A 9 -52.52 -6.62 43.09
CA SER A 9 -52.18 -7.64 42.11
C SER A 9 -50.68 -7.69 41.81
N LEU A 10 -50.15 -8.90 41.71
CA LEU A 10 -48.87 -9.20 41.09
C LEU A 10 -48.90 -8.78 39.61
N ALA A 11 -47.93 -7.96 39.21
CA ALA A 11 -47.48 -7.85 37.82
C ALA A 11 -46.05 -8.44 37.77
N PRO A 12 -45.69 -9.25 36.76
CA PRO A 12 -44.38 -9.86 36.69
C PRO A 12 -43.30 -8.79 36.41
N VAL A 13 -42.24 -8.82 37.21
CA VAL A 13 -41.01 -8.06 36.97
C VAL A 13 -40.35 -8.63 35.72
N ALA A 14 -40.36 -7.89 34.62
CA ALA A 14 -39.48 -8.15 33.49
C ALA A 14 -38.05 -7.78 33.91
N LEU A 15 -37.25 -8.77 34.29
CA LEU A 15 -35.80 -8.63 34.40
C LEU A 15 -35.26 -8.33 33.00
N SER A 16 -35.02 -7.06 32.70
CA SER A 16 -34.18 -6.67 31.57
C SER A 16 -32.76 -7.14 31.89
N VAL A 17 -32.36 -8.23 31.26
CA VAL A 17 -30.98 -8.72 31.31
C VAL A 17 -30.16 -7.74 30.46
N PRO A 18 -29.15 -7.04 31.02
CA PRO A 18 -28.26 -6.26 30.17
C PRO A 18 -27.51 -7.22 29.26
N SER A 19 -27.64 -7.03 27.94
CA SER A 19 -26.83 -7.72 26.95
C SER A 19 -25.35 -7.54 27.29
N PRO A 20 -24.51 -8.59 27.23
CA PRO A 20 -23.09 -8.41 27.37
C PRO A 20 -22.61 -7.56 26.20
N THR A 21 -22.21 -6.32 26.48
CA THR A 21 -21.38 -5.54 25.58
C THR A 21 -20.12 -6.35 25.32
N LEU A 22 -20.00 -6.88 24.11
CA LEU A 22 -18.75 -7.44 23.62
C LEU A 22 -17.68 -6.37 23.85
N PRO A 23 -16.53 -6.70 24.48
CA PRO A 23 -15.44 -5.76 24.61
C PRO A 23 -15.10 -5.26 23.20
N GLY A 24 -15.09 -3.94 23.04
CA GLY A 24 -14.68 -3.31 21.80
C GLY A 24 -13.37 -3.94 21.36
N MET A 25 -13.38 -4.54 20.18
CA MET A 25 -12.15 -4.77 19.44
C MET A 25 -11.67 -3.40 19.02
N SER A 26 -11.01 -2.71 19.95
CA SER A 26 -10.00 -1.73 19.59
C SER A 26 -8.99 -2.51 18.76
N ASN A 27 -9.10 -2.41 17.43
CA ASN A 27 -7.99 -2.74 16.56
C ASN A 27 -6.94 -1.65 16.77
N ASP A 28 -6.28 -1.67 17.92
CA ASP A 28 -4.94 -1.09 18.08
C ASP A 28 -3.99 -2.04 17.34
N SER A 29 -4.02 -2.01 16.01
CA SER A 29 -2.98 -2.63 15.18
C SER A 29 -2.14 -1.55 14.54
N SER A 30 -1.72 -0.59 15.36
CA SER A 30 -0.83 0.54 15.06
C SER A 30 0.64 0.14 14.88
N ALA A 31 0.88 -1.09 14.42
CA ALA A 31 2.22 -1.59 14.21
C ALA A 31 2.87 -0.82 13.05
N PRO A 32 4.04 -0.18 13.25
CA PRO A 32 4.74 0.54 12.19
C PRO A 32 5.09 -0.40 11.04
N LEU A 33 5.29 0.12 9.82
CA LEU A 33 5.70 -0.71 8.68
C LEU A 33 6.98 -1.52 8.98
N ALA A 34 7.84 -1.04 9.87
CA ALA A 34 9.01 -1.80 10.35
C ALA A 34 8.68 -3.17 10.98
N GLU A 35 7.48 -3.34 11.54
CA GLU A 35 6.99 -4.61 12.11
C GLU A 35 6.21 -5.45 11.09
N ASN A 36 5.97 -4.95 9.88
CA ASN A 36 5.33 -5.67 8.80
C ASN A 36 6.24 -6.80 8.30
N ALA A 37 5.73 -8.04 8.29
CA ALA A 37 6.49 -9.21 7.87
C ALA A 37 6.93 -9.14 6.39
N THR A 38 6.08 -8.65 5.49
CA THR A 38 6.42 -8.43 4.07
C THR A 38 7.53 -7.40 3.92
N TRP A 39 7.51 -6.31 4.70
CA TRP A 39 8.56 -5.29 4.68
C TRP A 39 9.89 -5.84 5.17
N GLN A 40 9.89 -6.54 6.30
CA GLN A 40 11.09 -7.21 6.83
C GLN A 40 11.64 -8.24 5.84
N ALA A 41 10.76 -8.99 5.19
CA ALA A 41 11.15 -9.98 4.20
C ALA A 41 11.71 -9.34 2.91
N LEU A 42 11.13 -8.23 2.44
CA LEU A 42 11.68 -7.45 1.34
C LEU A 42 13.08 -6.95 1.68
N GLN A 43 13.26 -6.39 2.88
CA GLN A 43 14.57 -5.93 3.38
C GLN A 43 15.62 -7.05 3.44
N ALA A 44 15.21 -8.26 3.80
CA ALA A 44 16.10 -9.41 3.87
C ALA A 44 16.39 -10.06 2.49
N THR A 45 15.66 -9.69 1.44
CA THR A 45 15.80 -10.29 0.11
C THR A 45 16.79 -9.50 -0.74
N ALA A 46 17.83 -10.16 -1.24
CA ALA A 46 18.80 -9.53 -2.14
C ALA A 46 18.11 -8.96 -3.39
N LEU A 47 18.49 -7.74 -3.82
CA LEU A 47 17.82 -7.05 -4.93
C LEU A 47 17.77 -7.87 -6.22
N GLY A 48 18.81 -8.67 -6.51
CA GLY A 48 18.81 -9.57 -7.66
C GLY A 48 17.67 -10.60 -7.63
N GLU A 49 17.33 -11.11 -6.45
CA GLU A 49 16.19 -12.02 -6.26
C GLU A 49 14.86 -11.27 -6.29
N VAL A 50 14.78 -10.05 -5.71
CA VAL A 50 13.61 -9.17 -5.85
C VAL A 50 13.27 -8.95 -7.33
N ARG A 51 14.28 -8.58 -8.13
CA ARG A 51 14.15 -8.37 -9.57
C ARG A 51 13.72 -9.65 -10.29
N ARG A 52 14.33 -10.80 -9.98
CA ARG A 52 13.95 -12.09 -10.58
C ARG A 52 12.48 -12.41 -10.33
N ARG A 53 12.01 -12.25 -9.09
CA ARG A 53 10.62 -12.49 -8.69
C ARG A 53 9.68 -11.51 -9.39
N ALA A 54 10.04 -10.24 -9.48
CA ALA A 54 9.24 -9.26 -10.22
C ALA A 54 9.09 -9.60 -11.70
N ALA A 55 10.14 -10.13 -12.34
CA ALA A 55 10.07 -10.55 -13.74
C ALA A 55 9.16 -11.78 -13.92
N LEU A 56 9.20 -12.72 -12.98
CA LEU A 56 8.31 -13.89 -12.99
C LEU A 56 6.85 -13.49 -12.78
N VAL A 57 6.58 -12.59 -11.83
CA VAL A 57 5.23 -12.08 -11.56
C VAL A 57 4.68 -11.35 -12.78
N ALA A 58 5.46 -10.44 -13.40
CA ALA A 58 5.05 -9.72 -14.60
C ALA A 58 4.69 -10.67 -15.75
N ALA A 59 5.48 -11.74 -15.95
CA ALA A 59 5.20 -12.76 -16.95
C ALA A 59 3.91 -13.55 -16.67
N VAL A 60 3.57 -13.80 -15.40
CA VAL A 60 2.34 -14.51 -15.01
C VAL A 60 1.09 -13.66 -15.31
N VAL A 61 1.17 -12.34 -15.11
CA VAL A 61 0.06 -11.42 -15.39
C VAL A 61 0.06 -10.86 -16.82
N ASP A 62 0.95 -11.36 -17.69
CA ASP A 62 1.10 -10.93 -19.09
C ASP A 62 1.34 -9.41 -19.26
N VAL A 63 2.07 -8.81 -18.30
CA VAL A 63 2.49 -7.42 -18.37
C VAL A 63 3.90 -7.36 -18.93
N GLU A 64 4.01 -6.89 -20.18
CA GLU A 64 5.29 -6.83 -20.90
C GLU A 64 6.29 -5.92 -20.17
N PRO A 65 7.50 -6.40 -19.85
CA PRO A 65 8.59 -5.57 -19.35
C PRO A 65 8.92 -4.43 -20.31
N THR A 66 9.15 -3.23 -19.78
CA THR A 66 9.57 -2.08 -20.59
C THR A 66 10.86 -1.48 -20.08
N THR A 67 11.45 -0.58 -20.85
CA THR A 67 12.64 0.19 -20.43
C THR A 67 12.28 1.66 -20.40
N VAL A 68 12.59 2.33 -19.28
CA VAL A 68 12.40 3.76 -19.08
C VAL A 68 13.74 4.36 -18.70
N ASP A 69 14.29 5.20 -19.57
CA ASP A 69 15.59 5.86 -19.38
C ASP A 69 16.73 4.92 -18.95
N GLY A 70 16.70 3.68 -19.44
CA GLY A 70 17.69 2.65 -19.13
C GLY A 70 17.39 1.82 -17.87
N ALA A 71 16.36 2.17 -17.09
CA ALA A 71 15.83 1.32 -16.03
C ALA A 71 14.84 0.29 -16.60
N GLU A 72 14.90 -0.94 -16.09
CA GLU A 72 13.93 -1.98 -16.39
C GLU A 72 12.66 -1.74 -15.57
N ARG A 73 11.53 -1.58 -16.24
CA ARG A 73 10.21 -1.47 -15.63
C ARG A 73 9.51 -2.82 -15.65
N LEU A 74 9.11 -3.29 -14.48
CA LEU A 74 8.30 -4.49 -14.29
C LEU A 74 7.05 -4.11 -13.51
N ALA A 75 5.91 -4.71 -13.83
CA ALA A 75 4.67 -4.35 -13.16
C ALA A 75 3.79 -5.57 -12.92
N TRP A 76 2.95 -5.44 -11.92
CA TRP A 76 1.88 -6.35 -11.56
C TRP A 76 0.59 -5.54 -11.38
N ASN A 77 -0.53 -6.14 -11.74
CA ASN A 77 -1.86 -5.67 -11.37
C ASN A 77 -2.80 -6.86 -11.23
N ASP A 78 -3.91 -6.68 -10.51
CA ASP A 78 -4.94 -7.71 -10.34
C ASP A 78 -6.20 -7.49 -11.19
N GLY A 79 -6.20 -6.50 -12.08
CA GLY A 79 -7.38 -6.11 -12.86
C GLY A 79 -8.45 -5.35 -12.06
N GLY A 80 -8.31 -5.26 -10.73
CA GLY A 80 -9.23 -4.62 -9.79
C GLY A 80 -8.90 -3.15 -9.52
N GLY A 81 -7.73 -2.68 -9.94
CA GLY A 81 -7.23 -1.33 -9.66
C GLY A 81 -6.08 -1.32 -8.65
N GLN A 82 -5.55 -2.48 -8.26
CA GLN A 82 -4.34 -2.59 -7.47
C GLN A 82 -3.14 -2.83 -8.39
N SER A 83 -2.02 -2.20 -8.10
CA SER A 83 -0.79 -2.42 -8.86
C SER A 83 0.48 -2.28 -8.03
N ALA A 84 1.53 -2.96 -8.49
CA ALA A 84 2.90 -2.75 -8.05
C ALA A 84 3.77 -2.48 -9.27
N VAL A 85 4.53 -1.39 -9.27
CA VAL A 85 5.40 -1.00 -10.36
C VAL A 85 6.82 -0.84 -9.86
N TRP A 86 7.73 -1.57 -10.48
CA TRP A 86 9.15 -1.58 -10.16
C TRP A 86 9.94 -0.93 -11.27
N TYR A 87 10.96 -0.17 -10.87
CA TYR A 87 12.04 0.26 -11.75
C TYR A 87 13.36 -0.22 -11.17
N PHE A 88 14.11 -1.02 -11.93
CA PHE A 88 15.43 -1.50 -11.55
C PHE A 88 16.48 -0.80 -12.42
N THR A 89 17.38 -0.05 -11.79
CA THR A 89 18.43 0.68 -12.50
C THR A 89 19.68 -0.20 -12.69
N ALA A 90 20.47 0.10 -13.72
CA ALA A 90 21.68 -0.66 -14.02
C ALA A 90 22.77 -0.56 -12.93
N ASP A 91 22.73 0.48 -12.10
CA ASP A 91 23.66 0.69 -10.99
C ASP A 91 23.20 0.03 -9.66
N GLY A 92 22.16 -0.80 -9.70
CA GLY A 92 21.74 -1.61 -8.55
C GLY A 92 20.83 -0.88 -7.56
N ARG A 93 20.15 0.18 -7.99
CA ARG A 93 19.08 0.84 -7.24
C ARG A 93 17.71 0.39 -7.74
N ALA A 94 16.67 0.69 -6.96
CA ALA A 94 15.30 0.44 -7.39
C ALA A 94 14.31 1.47 -6.87
N LEU A 95 13.22 1.66 -7.61
CA LEU A 95 12.02 2.37 -7.18
C LEU A 95 10.85 1.37 -7.22
N LEU A 96 10.04 1.36 -6.16
CA LEU A 96 8.81 0.60 -6.05
C LEU A 96 7.66 1.57 -5.76
N LEU A 97 6.63 1.49 -6.59
CA LEU A 97 5.34 2.13 -6.38
C LEU A 97 4.28 1.08 -6.09
N THR A 98 3.43 1.34 -5.10
CA THR A 98 2.21 0.55 -4.88
C THR A 98 0.99 1.43 -5.02
N PHE A 99 -0.06 0.87 -5.59
CA PHE A 99 -1.37 1.49 -5.70
C PHE A 99 -2.43 0.50 -5.23
N ASP A 100 -3.27 0.97 -4.32
CA ASP A 100 -4.47 0.25 -3.89
C ASP A 100 -5.66 1.19 -3.93
N HIS A 101 -6.62 0.88 -4.81
CA HIS A 101 -7.77 1.75 -5.06
C HIS A 101 -8.75 1.78 -3.88
N GLU A 102 -8.70 0.80 -2.96
CA GLU A 102 -9.55 0.75 -1.78
C GLU A 102 -8.88 1.35 -0.53
N GLY A 103 -7.57 1.58 -0.58
CA GLY A 103 -6.79 2.05 0.56
C GLY A 103 -6.98 3.54 0.86
N SER A 104 -6.76 3.94 2.13
CA SER A 104 -6.84 5.36 2.53
C SER A 104 -5.78 6.24 1.87
N LEU A 105 -4.76 5.63 1.25
CA LEU A 105 -3.78 6.34 0.45
C LEU A 105 -4.18 6.48 -1.03
N ASN A 106 -5.41 6.10 -1.41
CA ASN A 106 -5.99 6.41 -2.73
C ASN A 106 -6.42 7.89 -2.83
N LEU A 107 -5.45 8.77 -3.01
CA LEU A 107 -5.60 10.20 -3.26
C LEU A 107 -5.85 10.53 -4.74
N TYR A 108 -6.04 9.54 -5.62
CA TYR A 108 -6.26 9.81 -7.05
C TYR A 108 -7.51 10.67 -7.28
N ALA A 109 -8.55 10.46 -6.46
CA ALA A 109 -9.77 11.25 -6.52
C ALA A 109 -9.60 12.70 -6.02
N GLU A 110 -8.50 13.03 -5.34
CA GLU A 110 -8.21 14.37 -4.86
C GLU A 110 -7.70 15.29 -5.98
N ASP A 111 -7.19 14.72 -7.07
CA ASP A 111 -6.65 15.43 -8.25
C ASP A 111 -5.59 16.48 -7.88
N ASP A 112 -4.82 16.23 -6.81
CA ASP A 112 -3.80 17.14 -6.30
C ASP A 112 -2.39 16.70 -6.72
N TYR A 113 -1.92 17.27 -7.82
CA TYR A 113 -0.57 17.05 -8.33
C TYR A 113 0.52 17.41 -7.31
N ALA A 114 0.37 18.52 -6.59
CA ALA A 114 1.39 18.99 -5.66
C ALA A 114 1.52 18.05 -4.45
N LEU A 115 0.38 17.55 -3.97
CA LEU A 115 0.35 16.52 -2.93
C LEU A 115 1.02 15.25 -3.41
N GLN A 116 0.70 14.76 -4.61
CA GLN A 116 1.33 13.56 -5.14
C GLN A 116 2.84 13.70 -5.30
N VAL A 117 3.32 14.83 -5.84
CA VAL A 117 4.77 15.13 -5.90
C VAL A 117 5.40 15.14 -4.51
N SER A 118 4.67 15.64 -3.49
CA SER A 118 5.18 15.68 -2.13
C SER A 118 5.47 14.29 -1.55
N LEU A 119 4.73 13.26 -1.94
CA LEU A 119 4.93 11.87 -1.49
C LEU A 119 6.30 11.31 -1.91
N TYR A 120 6.85 11.79 -3.03
CA TYR A 120 8.16 11.37 -3.54
C TYR A 120 9.36 12.06 -2.86
N ARG A 121 9.14 12.99 -1.94
CA ARG A 121 10.24 13.68 -1.24
C ARG A 121 11.14 12.66 -0.53
N GLY A 122 12.46 12.86 -0.63
CA GLY A 122 13.47 11.98 -0.05
C GLY A 122 13.96 10.89 -1.01
N VAL A 123 13.23 10.61 -2.10
CA VAL A 123 13.69 9.75 -3.19
C VAL A 123 14.73 10.51 -4.04
N PRO A 124 15.85 9.87 -4.45
CA PRO A 124 16.79 10.45 -5.41
C PRO A 124 16.09 10.93 -6.70
N GLU A 125 16.40 12.16 -7.15
CA GLU A 125 15.70 12.81 -8.27
C GLU A 125 15.77 12.00 -9.57
N ASP A 126 16.87 11.28 -9.80
CA ASP A 126 17.02 10.43 -10.99
C ASP A 126 16.09 9.20 -10.98
N LEU A 127 15.69 8.72 -9.80
CA LEU A 127 14.62 7.71 -9.68
C LEU A 127 13.24 8.35 -9.85
N VAL A 128 13.01 9.56 -9.31
CA VAL A 128 11.75 10.29 -9.51
C VAL A 128 11.53 10.63 -10.99
N ALA A 129 12.60 10.93 -11.73
CA ALA A 129 12.53 11.20 -13.16
C ALA A 129 11.97 10.02 -13.97
N LEU A 130 12.07 8.78 -13.48
CA LEU A 130 11.52 7.58 -14.14
C LEU A 130 9.99 7.57 -14.19
N VAL A 131 9.34 8.36 -13.33
CA VAL A 131 7.87 8.38 -13.17
C VAL A 131 7.26 9.74 -13.48
N ARG A 132 8.09 10.74 -13.76
CA ARG A 132 7.67 12.09 -14.17
C ARG A 132 7.52 12.16 -15.69
N ASP A 133 6.48 12.85 -16.16
CA ASP A 133 6.20 13.12 -17.57
C ASP A 133 6.15 11.86 -18.44
N ARG A 134 5.59 10.78 -17.88
CA ARG A 134 5.43 9.49 -18.56
C ARG A 134 4.01 9.28 -19.06
N PRO A 135 3.82 8.48 -20.13
CA PRO A 135 2.48 8.15 -20.59
C PRO A 135 1.74 7.33 -19.53
N GLU A 136 0.48 7.68 -19.31
CA GLU A 136 -0.42 6.88 -18.49
C GLU A 136 -0.59 5.48 -19.08
N ASN A 137 -0.69 4.49 -18.20
CA ASN A 137 -0.98 3.10 -18.54
C ASN A 137 -1.79 2.46 -17.41
N TYR A 138 -2.22 1.22 -17.62
CA TYR A 138 -3.10 0.53 -16.67
C TYR A 138 -2.50 0.43 -15.26
N GLU A 139 -1.20 0.15 -15.13
CA GLU A 139 -0.56 0.00 -13.81
C GLU A 139 -0.09 1.33 -13.22
N SER A 140 -0.17 2.44 -13.97
CA SER A 140 0.35 3.74 -13.59
C SER A 140 -0.53 4.85 -14.15
N LEU A 141 -1.51 5.25 -13.33
CA LEU A 141 -2.30 6.46 -13.55
C LEU A 141 -1.42 7.71 -13.37
N ASN A 142 -1.79 8.81 -14.00
CA ASN A 142 -1.10 10.09 -13.84
C ASN A 142 -1.96 11.10 -13.11
N LEU A 143 -1.31 11.90 -12.27
CA LEU A 143 -1.82 13.23 -11.92
C LEU A 143 -1.11 14.27 -12.79
N THR A 144 -1.88 15.26 -13.23
CA THR A 144 -1.42 16.30 -14.16
C THR A 144 -1.50 17.66 -13.47
N ASP A 145 -0.41 18.40 -13.50
CA ASP A 145 -0.41 19.80 -13.09
C ASP A 145 -1.26 20.62 -14.07
N PRO A 146 -2.36 21.26 -13.63
CA PRO A 146 -3.22 22.03 -14.52
C PRO A 146 -2.53 23.26 -15.12
N ASP A 147 -1.48 23.78 -14.48
CA ASP A 147 -0.80 24.99 -14.93
C ASP A 147 0.31 24.69 -15.94
N SER A 148 1.14 23.68 -15.67
CA SER A 148 2.30 23.34 -16.52
C SER A 148 2.05 22.18 -17.49
N GLY A 149 1.03 21.36 -17.24
CA GLY A 149 0.80 20.10 -17.95
C GLY A 149 1.79 18.98 -17.59
N ALA A 150 2.67 19.20 -16.62
CA ALA A 150 3.58 18.17 -16.12
C ALA A 150 2.80 17.01 -15.50
N THR A 151 3.28 15.79 -15.65
CA THR A 151 2.65 14.62 -15.04
C THR A 151 3.58 13.91 -14.07
N ILE A 152 3.00 13.18 -13.14
CA ILE A 152 3.70 12.24 -12.29
C ILE A 152 2.84 11.01 -12.08
N HIS A 153 3.46 9.83 -12.07
CA HIS A 153 2.72 8.61 -11.72
C HIS A 153 2.12 8.76 -10.34
N TYR A 154 0.85 8.44 -10.28
CA TYR A 154 0.10 8.27 -9.06
C TYR A 154 0.58 7.01 -8.32
N ALA A 155 0.73 7.12 -7.00
CA ALA A 155 1.20 6.07 -6.12
C ALA A 155 0.72 6.34 -4.68
N GLY A 156 0.12 5.34 -4.05
CA GLY A 156 -0.22 5.36 -2.62
C GLY A 156 0.98 4.97 -1.74
N GLY A 157 1.88 4.12 -2.25
CA GLY A 157 3.15 3.78 -1.61
C GLY A 157 4.35 4.11 -2.50
N VAL A 158 5.40 4.68 -1.91
CA VAL A 158 6.64 5.08 -2.59
C VAL A 158 7.83 4.58 -1.76
N PHE A 159 8.56 3.61 -2.31
CA PHE A 159 9.70 2.94 -1.67
C PHE A 159 10.88 2.89 -2.62
N TRP A 160 12.09 2.93 -2.11
CA TRP A 160 13.28 2.90 -2.96
C TRP A 160 14.44 2.17 -2.30
N PHE A 161 15.30 1.58 -3.13
CA PHE A 161 16.51 0.88 -2.71
C PHE A 161 17.73 1.67 -3.16
N ASP A 162 18.62 2.01 -2.23
CA ASP A 162 19.77 2.90 -2.48
C ASP A 162 21.02 2.19 -3.00
N GLY A 163 20.97 0.87 -3.14
CA GLY A 163 22.11 0.00 -3.44
C GLY A 163 22.52 -0.89 -2.27
N ASP A 164 22.06 -0.57 -1.07
CA ASP A 164 22.36 -1.29 0.18
C ASP A 164 21.09 -1.60 0.99
N SER A 165 20.19 -0.63 1.16
CA SER A 165 19.01 -0.72 2.01
C SER A 165 17.74 -0.19 1.34
N TRP A 166 16.60 -0.74 1.76
CA TRP A 166 15.26 -0.24 1.38
C TRP A 166 14.83 0.91 2.29
N HIS A 167 14.25 1.93 1.66
CA HIS A 167 13.76 3.16 2.27
C HIS A 167 12.30 3.38 1.90
N ILE A 168 11.56 4.02 2.80
CA ILE A 168 10.25 4.61 2.52
C ILE A 168 10.51 6.08 2.16
N ALA A 169 9.81 6.64 1.18
CA ALA A 169 9.98 8.06 0.86
C ALA A 169 9.60 8.94 2.07
N ASP A 170 10.46 9.91 2.42
CA ASP A 170 10.24 10.85 3.52
C ASP A 170 8.91 11.61 3.38
N GLY A 171 8.54 11.93 2.14
CA GLY A 171 7.28 12.58 1.80
C GLY A 171 6.06 11.78 2.20
N LEU A 172 6.07 10.48 1.87
CA LEU A 172 5.03 9.54 2.26
C LEU A 172 4.95 9.39 3.78
N VAL A 173 6.09 9.24 4.46
CA VAL A 173 6.12 9.16 5.94
C VAL A 173 5.52 10.42 6.56
N ALA A 174 5.94 11.60 6.11
CA ALA A 174 5.44 12.87 6.63
C ALA A 174 3.93 13.05 6.39
N TYR A 175 3.43 12.65 5.22
CA TYR A 175 2.00 12.69 4.92
C TYR A 175 1.20 11.76 5.83
N CYS A 176 1.64 10.50 5.97
CA CYS A 176 0.98 9.54 6.85
C CYS A 176 0.98 9.99 8.32
N GLU A 177 2.08 10.58 8.80
CA GLU A 177 2.13 11.16 10.15
C GLU A 177 1.14 12.33 10.33
N GLN A 178 1.07 13.23 9.33
CA GLN A 178 0.18 14.39 9.35
C GLN A 178 -1.30 13.97 9.38
N GLU A 179 -1.67 13.06 8.50
CA GLU A 179 -3.06 12.60 8.32
C GLU A 179 -3.43 11.43 9.24
N LYS A 180 -2.48 10.96 10.06
CA LYS A 180 -2.64 9.82 10.99
C LYS A 180 -3.06 8.54 10.27
N ILE A 181 -2.45 8.30 9.11
CA ILE A 181 -2.67 7.12 8.26
C ILE A 181 -1.64 6.05 8.62
N GLU A 182 -2.09 4.81 8.81
CA GLU A 182 -1.21 3.68 9.14
C GLU A 182 -0.64 3.02 7.86
N LEU A 183 0.65 3.24 7.61
CA LEU A 183 1.36 2.70 6.43
C LEU A 183 1.25 1.18 6.26
N ASN A 184 1.17 0.43 7.37
CA ASN A 184 1.16 -1.03 7.38
C ASN A 184 -0.07 -1.64 6.67
N GLY A 185 -1.23 -0.97 6.80
CA GLY A 185 -2.50 -1.42 6.21
C GLY A 185 -2.97 -0.60 5.02
N GLU A 186 -2.62 0.68 4.96
CA GLU A 186 -3.32 1.65 4.08
C GLU A 186 -2.61 1.93 2.74
N ALA A 187 -1.35 1.53 2.60
CA ALA A 187 -0.57 1.73 1.37
C ALA A 187 -0.74 0.62 0.32
N GLY A 188 -1.62 -0.35 0.60
CA GLY A 188 -1.73 -1.57 -0.21
C GLY A 188 -0.47 -2.44 -0.20
N PHE A 189 0.54 -2.11 0.60
CA PHE A 189 1.90 -2.65 0.48
C PHE A 189 1.92 -4.19 0.57
N SER A 190 1.34 -4.75 1.64
CA SER A 190 1.31 -6.20 1.84
C SER A 190 0.53 -6.92 0.74
N TYR A 191 -0.59 -6.34 0.31
CA TYR A 191 -1.45 -6.92 -0.73
C TYR A 191 -0.75 -6.90 -2.09
N CYS A 192 -0.25 -5.73 -2.51
CA CYS A 192 0.44 -5.53 -3.78
C CYS A 192 1.72 -6.35 -3.88
N LEU A 193 2.37 -6.66 -2.75
CA LEU A 193 3.58 -7.48 -2.71
C LEU A 193 3.35 -8.96 -2.43
N ALA A 194 2.12 -9.39 -2.13
CA ALA A 194 1.80 -10.80 -1.90
C ALA A 194 2.23 -11.72 -3.07
N PRO A 195 2.04 -11.36 -4.36
CA PRO A 195 2.46 -12.19 -5.49
C PRO A 195 3.97 -12.48 -5.58
N TYR A 196 4.79 -11.70 -4.87
CA TYR A 196 6.24 -11.80 -4.90
C TYR A 196 6.78 -12.78 -3.84
N HIS A 197 5.92 -13.29 -2.95
CA HIS A 197 6.23 -14.32 -1.95
C HIS A 197 7.45 -13.99 -1.07
N PHE A 198 7.68 -12.71 -0.75
CA PHE A 198 8.82 -12.34 0.12
C PHE A 198 8.72 -13.03 1.48
N GLY A 199 9.82 -13.63 1.93
CA GLY A 199 9.87 -14.38 3.19
C GLY A 199 9.46 -15.84 3.05
N GLU A 200 9.04 -16.23 1.84
CA GLU A 200 8.65 -17.58 1.48
C GLU A 200 9.54 -18.09 0.32
N GLU A 201 9.50 -19.41 0.13
CA GLU A 201 10.02 -20.02 -1.09
C GLU A 201 9.17 -19.56 -2.27
N PHE A 202 9.80 -18.98 -3.29
CA PHE A 202 9.06 -18.56 -4.47
C PHE A 202 8.62 -19.81 -5.23
N PRO A 203 7.32 -19.96 -5.55
CA PRO A 203 6.84 -21.14 -6.23
C PRO A 203 7.60 -21.31 -7.55
N GLU A 204 8.26 -22.46 -7.73
CA GLU A 204 8.75 -22.83 -9.05
C GLU A 204 7.55 -22.79 -9.99
N SER A 205 7.68 -22.08 -11.12
CA SER A 205 6.63 -21.95 -12.11
C SER A 205 6.16 -23.34 -12.54
N GLY A 206 5.10 -23.82 -11.91
CA GLY A 206 4.38 -25.03 -12.31
C GLY A 206 3.82 -24.75 -13.69
N GLY A 207 4.33 -25.47 -14.69
CA GLY A 207 3.87 -25.32 -16.06
C GLY A 207 2.37 -25.60 -16.16
N LYS A 208 1.65 -24.57 -16.64
CA LYS A 208 0.25 -24.52 -17.08
C LYS A 208 -0.83 -24.47 -16.00
#